data_AF-A0A1E4T0U8-F1
#
_entry.id   AF-A0A1E4T0U8-F1
#
_cell.length_a   1.000
_cell.length_b   1.000
_cell.length_c   1.000
_cell.angle_alpha   90.00
_cell.angle_beta   90.00
_cell.angle_gamma   90.00
#
_symmetry.space_group_name_H-M   'P 1'
#
loop_
_entity.id
_entity.type
_entity.pdbx_description
1 polymer ?
#
loop_
_entity_poly.entity_id
_entity_poly.type
_entity_poly.pdbx_seq_one_letter_code
_entity_poly.pdbx_strand_id
1 'polypeptide(L)'
;MSISTMGTGVTDTTSILNDSEISKLVQSENFLNIWIEKMREPLDDISLFLKYLTMKIHDFEKTLIETKKTYNNVDKLTNRSNSSFFLYNLRELNNQDNKTIQTETIFLNEIKSIKDNLTTMHASYTSRQMSLIDEARRSEADCTEGRKMAEKYKAMYSKQCQELVKLKTANQLTPVREEQLRSKIAYSYSEYKNYDRQAGHLMDLQANRNRPTISKKFLELFLEISEFLRCQFVLFFKIKEKYFTIIALNLFENSSLRGSSGSNDSSYRGLNSVIDLGDPRQDIYDYLKSRVNS
;
A
#
# COMPACT_ATOMS: atom_id res chain seq x y z
N MET A 1 -30.19 -14.34 14.19
CA MET A 1 -28.95 -13.96 14.90
C MET A 1 -28.53 -12.61 14.38
N SER A 2 -28.58 -11.61 15.23
CA SER A 2 -28.41 -10.20 14.90
C SER A 2 -26.97 -9.92 14.48
N ILE A 3 -26.80 -9.35 13.29
CA ILE A 3 -25.53 -8.81 12.83
C ILE A 3 -25.28 -7.54 13.65
N SER A 4 -24.39 -7.66 14.64
CA SER A 4 -23.91 -6.52 15.41
C SER A 4 -23.16 -5.61 14.45
N THR A 5 -23.70 -4.42 14.25
CA THR A 5 -23.04 -3.24 13.71
C THR A 5 -21.68 -3.09 14.40
N MET A 6 -20.59 -3.33 13.67
CA MET A 6 -19.26 -2.93 14.10
C MET A 6 -19.26 -1.41 14.18
N GLY A 7 -19.20 -0.89 15.40
CA GLY A 7 -19.15 0.52 15.69
C GLY A 7 -18.00 1.17 14.95
N THR A 8 -18.34 2.15 14.12
CA THR A 8 -17.43 3.20 13.65
C THR A 8 -17.07 4.05 14.86
N GLY A 9 -16.17 3.55 15.71
CA GLY A 9 -15.43 4.36 16.66
C GLY A 9 -14.38 5.14 15.90
N VAL A 10 -14.79 6.23 15.23
CA VAL A 10 -13.85 7.31 14.88
C VAL A 10 -13.47 7.93 16.22
N THR A 11 -12.47 7.37 16.88
CA THR A 11 -11.71 8.11 17.90
C THR A 11 -11.22 9.38 17.22
N ASP A 12 -11.67 10.53 17.73
CA ASP A 12 -11.28 11.87 17.26
C ASP A 12 -9.80 11.87 16.86
N THR A 13 -9.50 11.97 15.56
CA THR A 13 -8.12 11.90 15.05
C THR A 13 -7.25 13.04 15.60
N THR A 14 -7.90 14.10 16.07
CA THR A 14 -7.33 15.22 16.82
C THR A 14 -6.92 14.88 18.26
N SER A 15 -7.47 13.84 18.87
CA SER A 15 -7.18 13.47 20.27
C SER A 15 -5.71 13.11 20.50
N ILE A 16 -5.06 12.47 19.52
CA ILE A 16 -3.65 12.05 19.60
C ILE A 16 -2.72 13.28 19.54
N LEU A 17 -3.02 14.26 18.69
CA LEU A 17 -2.20 15.46 18.55
C LEU A 17 -2.36 16.46 19.71
N ASN A 18 -3.40 16.27 20.54
CA ASN A 18 -3.68 17.08 21.71
C ASN A 18 -2.93 16.61 22.98
N ASP A 19 -2.26 15.46 22.92
CA ASP A 19 -1.40 15.00 24.02
C ASP A 19 -0.24 15.99 24.24
N SER A 20 0.05 16.32 25.50
CA SER A 20 1.04 17.34 25.86
C SER A 20 2.46 17.00 25.43
N GLU A 21 2.83 15.72 25.35
CA GLU A 21 4.14 15.27 24.91
C GLU A 21 4.23 15.32 23.38
N ILE A 22 3.16 14.90 22.70
CA ILE A 22 3.07 14.91 21.23
C ILE A 22 3.01 16.33 20.69
N SER A 23 2.29 17.22 21.37
CA SER A 23 2.18 18.63 20.99
C SER A 23 3.56 19.33 21.00
N LYS A 24 4.41 19.04 22.00
CA LYS A 24 5.79 19.55 22.05
C LYS A 24 6.62 19.06 20.86
N LEU A 25 6.45 17.80 20.46
CA LEU A 25 7.15 17.23 19.32
C LEU A 25 6.66 17.85 18.00
N VAL A 26 5.36 18.03 17.83
CA VAL A 26 4.73 18.71 16.68
C VAL A 26 5.21 20.14 16.55
N GLN A 27 5.40 20.84 17.68
CA GLN A 27 5.90 22.21 17.70
C GLN A 27 7.42 22.32 17.50
N SER A 28 8.16 21.22 17.54
CA SER A 28 9.62 21.22 17.43
C SER A 28 10.11 21.54 16.01
N GLU A 29 11.37 21.99 15.89
CA GLU A 29 12.01 22.18 14.57
C GLU A 29 12.27 20.85 13.84
N ASN A 30 12.16 19.70 14.52
CA ASN A 30 12.39 18.39 13.93
C ASN A 30 11.10 17.68 13.48
N PHE A 31 9.93 18.32 13.63
CA PHE A 31 8.64 17.67 13.39
C PHE A 31 8.53 17.06 11.98
N LEU A 32 9.07 17.75 10.96
CA LEU A 32 9.00 17.32 9.58
C LEU A 32 9.80 16.04 9.34
N ASN A 33 11.01 15.92 9.90
CA ASN A 33 11.84 14.72 9.74
C ASN A 33 11.18 13.51 10.39
N ILE A 34 10.56 13.71 11.56
CA ILE A 34 9.83 12.66 12.27
C ILE A 34 8.65 12.16 11.43
N TRP A 35 7.88 13.08 10.83
CA TRP A 35 6.80 12.70 9.92
C TRP A 35 7.31 12.02 8.65
N ILE A 36 8.40 12.50 8.05
CA ILE A 36 9.00 11.87 6.88
C ILE A 36 9.41 10.42 7.18
N GLU A 37 10.07 10.19 8.32
CA GLU A 37 10.48 8.86 8.76
C GLU A 37 9.25 7.98 9.01
N LYS A 38 8.27 8.47 9.77
CA LYS A 38 7.07 7.70 10.11
C LYS A 38 6.21 7.36 8.88
N MET A 39 6.15 8.25 7.90
CA MET A 39 5.41 8.04 6.65
C MET A 39 6.05 7.01 5.71
N ARG A 40 7.32 6.64 5.91
CA ARG A 40 7.94 5.57 5.12
C ARG A 40 7.32 4.22 5.42
N GLU A 41 7.04 3.93 6.69
CA GLU A 41 6.54 2.62 7.13
C GLU A 41 5.35 2.12 6.28
N PRO A 42 4.20 2.83 6.19
CA PRO A 42 3.06 2.30 5.44
C PRO A 42 3.29 2.26 3.92
N LEU A 43 4.21 3.07 3.36
CA LEU A 43 4.58 3.02 1.94
C LEU A 43 5.50 1.83 1.64
N ASP A 44 6.46 1.57 2.52
CA ASP A 44 7.34 0.42 2.46
C ASP A 44 6.54 -0.89 2.61
N ASP A 45 5.52 -0.90 3.47
CA ASP A 45 4.60 -2.04 3.63
C ASP A 45 3.80 -2.31 2.35
N ILE A 46 3.30 -1.26 1.67
CA ILE A 46 2.64 -1.42 0.36
C ILE A 46 3.63 -1.98 -0.66
N SER A 47 4.87 -1.47 -0.68
CA SER A 47 5.93 -1.95 -1.59
C SER A 47 6.28 -3.42 -1.34
N LEU A 48 6.37 -3.82 -0.08
CA LEU A 48 6.58 -5.21 0.32
C LEU A 48 5.42 -6.10 -0.13
N PHE A 49 4.18 -5.65 0.04
CA PHE A 49 3.01 -6.41 -0.37
C PHE A 49 2.92 -6.56 -1.90
N LEU A 50 3.24 -5.50 -2.64
CA LEU A 50 3.35 -5.54 -4.11
C LEU A 50 4.40 -6.56 -4.59
N LYS A 51 5.56 -6.61 -3.93
CA LYS A 51 6.61 -7.59 -4.22
C LYS A 51 6.11 -9.01 -3.98
N TYR A 52 5.48 -9.24 -2.83
CA TYR A 52 4.86 -10.53 -2.50
C TYR A 52 3.82 -10.96 -3.54
N LEU A 53 2.89 -10.07 -3.91
CA LEU A 53 1.86 -10.36 -4.90
C LEU A 53 2.46 -10.65 -6.28
N THR A 54 3.51 -9.93 -6.68
CA THR A 54 4.19 -10.18 -7.95
C THR A 54 4.80 -11.57 -8.02
N MET A 55 5.48 -12.00 -6.95
CA MET A 55 6.01 -13.37 -6.86
C MET A 55 4.88 -14.40 -6.89
N LYS A 56 3.80 -14.18 -6.12
CA LYS A 56 2.65 -15.10 -6.08
C LYS A 56 1.92 -15.21 -7.41
N ILE A 57 1.68 -14.10 -8.10
CA ILE A 57 1.07 -14.10 -9.44
C ILE A 57 1.94 -14.91 -10.40
N HIS A 58 3.27 -14.71 -10.38
CA HIS A 58 4.18 -15.42 -11.27
C HIS A 58 4.16 -16.94 -11.03
N ASP A 59 4.20 -17.37 -9.77
CA ASP A 59 4.14 -18.78 -9.40
C ASP A 59 2.82 -19.41 -9.90
N PHE A 60 1.68 -18.75 -9.66
CA PHE A 60 0.38 -19.23 -10.10
C PHE A 60 0.24 -19.26 -11.63
N GLU A 61 0.75 -18.26 -12.34
CA GLU A 61 0.74 -18.24 -13.80
C GLU A 61 1.50 -19.42 -14.39
N LYS A 62 2.68 -19.72 -13.83
CA LYS A 62 3.49 -20.85 -14.25
C LYS A 62 2.72 -22.17 -14.08
N THR A 63 2.17 -22.41 -12.89
CA THR A 63 1.37 -23.61 -12.62
C THR A 63 0.17 -23.70 -13.55
N LEU A 64 -0.57 -22.61 -13.74
CA LEU A 64 -1.76 -22.58 -14.59
C LEU A 64 -1.44 -22.87 -16.07
N ILE A 65 -0.31 -22.39 -16.59
CA ILE A 65 0.14 -22.66 -17.96
C ILE A 65 0.45 -24.16 -18.13
N GLU A 66 1.14 -24.76 -17.16
CA GLU A 66 1.46 -26.19 -17.17
C GLU A 66 0.19 -27.04 -17.10
N THR A 67 -0.74 -26.74 -16.19
CA THR A 67 -2.03 -27.44 -16.06
C THR A 67 -2.86 -27.33 -17.35
N LYS A 68 -2.96 -26.13 -17.94
CA LYS A 68 -3.66 -25.92 -19.23
C LYS A 68 -3.04 -26.73 -20.37
N LYS A 69 -1.71 -26.82 -20.42
CA LYS A 69 -1.00 -27.61 -21.42
C LYS A 69 -1.33 -29.11 -21.28
N THR A 70 -1.32 -29.62 -20.06
CA THR A 70 -1.69 -31.01 -19.75
C THR A 70 -3.14 -31.30 -20.14
N TYR A 71 -4.08 -30.45 -19.71
CA TYR A 71 -5.50 -30.55 -20.05
C TYR A 71 -5.72 -30.64 -21.57
N ASN A 72 -5.12 -29.73 -22.33
CA ASN A 72 -5.27 -29.68 -23.79
C ASN A 72 -4.69 -30.91 -24.49
N ASN A 73 -3.63 -31.50 -23.95
CA ASN A 73 -3.05 -32.71 -24.50
C ASN A 73 -3.95 -33.92 -24.26
N VAL A 74 -4.48 -34.06 -23.05
CA VAL A 74 -5.42 -35.15 -22.69
C VAL A 74 -6.72 -35.01 -23.49
N ASP A 75 -7.29 -33.81 -23.58
CA ASP A 75 -8.52 -33.54 -24.33
C ASP A 75 -8.41 -33.97 -25.80
N LYS A 76 -7.29 -33.61 -26.46
CA LYS A 76 -6.99 -34.02 -27.84
C LYS A 76 -6.88 -35.53 -28.00
N LEU A 77 -6.29 -36.24 -27.02
CA LEU A 77 -6.16 -37.69 -27.05
C LEU A 77 -7.51 -38.36 -26.88
N THR A 78 -8.33 -37.85 -25.95
CA THR A 78 -9.63 -38.44 -25.67
C THR A 78 -10.65 -38.19 -26.77
N ASN A 79 -10.62 -37.06 -27.47
CA ASN A 79 -11.64 -36.70 -28.48
C ASN A 79 -11.49 -37.40 -29.84
N ARG A 80 -10.41 -38.17 -30.06
CA ARG A 80 -10.08 -38.81 -31.35
C ARG A 80 -10.49 -40.28 -31.47
N SER A 81 -10.95 -40.93 -30.40
CA SER A 81 -11.19 -42.38 -30.36
C SER A 81 -12.66 -42.71 -30.08
N ASN A 82 -13.12 -43.82 -30.67
CA ASN A 82 -14.39 -44.46 -30.30
C ASN A 82 -14.36 -44.80 -28.80
N SER A 83 -15.45 -44.46 -28.10
CA SER A 83 -15.50 -44.31 -26.65
C SER A 83 -15.44 -45.66 -25.94
N SER A 84 -14.26 -46.05 -25.48
CA SER A 84 -14.15 -47.01 -24.38
C SER A 84 -14.53 -46.34 -23.06
N PHE A 85 -14.98 -47.13 -22.11
CA PHE A 85 -15.32 -46.66 -20.77
C PHE A 85 -14.13 -45.99 -20.06
N PHE A 86 -12.91 -46.49 -20.29
CA PHE A 86 -11.67 -45.84 -19.83
C PHE A 86 -11.51 -44.41 -20.37
N LEU A 87 -11.74 -44.20 -21.68
CA LEU A 87 -11.62 -42.88 -22.29
C LEU A 87 -12.72 -41.92 -21.81
N TYR A 88 -13.92 -42.43 -21.56
CA TYR A 88 -14.99 -41.67 -20.92
C TYR A 88 -14.57 -41.17 -19.53
N ASN A 89 -14.06 -42.08 -18.68
CA ASN A 89 -13.59 -41.72 -17.35
C ASN A 89 -12.40 -40.75 -17.38
N LEU A 90 -11.46 -40.95 -18.31
CA LEU A 90 -10.35 -40.03 -18.50
C LEU A 90 -10.81 -38.62 -18.94
N ARG A 91 -11.88 -38.51 -19.76
CA ARG A 91 -12.50 -37.21 -20.08
C ARG A 91 -13.12 -36.57 -18.86
N GLU A 92 -13.82 -37.34 -18.02
CA GLU A 92 -14.40 -36.80 -16.78
C GLU A 92 -13.32 -36.30 -15.81
N LEU A 93 -12.20 -37.01 -15.66
CA LEU A 93 -11.03 -36.50 -14.93
C LEU A 93 -10.51 -35.19 -15.54
N ASN A 94 -10.35 -35.15 -16.86
CA ASN A 94 -9.85 -33.97 -17.55
C ASN A 94 -10.83 -32.78 -17.43
N ASN A 95 -12.15 -33.02 -17.38
CA ASN A 95 -13.16 -32.01 -17.11
C ASN A 95 -13.04 -31.41 -15.70
N GLN A 96 -12.60 -32.19 -14.71
CA GLN A 96 -12.32 -31.68 -13.36
C GLN A 96 -11.07 -30.79 -13.35
N ASP A 97 -10.04 -31.15 -14.11
CA ASP A 97 -8.88 -30.27 -14.32
C ASP A 97 -9.30 -28.94 -14.96
N ASN A 98 -10.25 -28.95 -15.91
CA ASN A 98 -10.80 -27.73 -16.49
C ASN A 98 -11.51 -26.84 -15.46
N LYS A 99 -12.32 -27.41 -14.56
CA LYS A 99 -12.96 -26.65 -13.45
C LYS A 99 -11.93 -26.02 -12.51
N THR A 100 -10.85 -26.77 -12.22
CA THR A 100 -9.73 -26.27 -11.41
C THR A 100 -9.02 -25.13 -12.11
N ILE A 101 -8.70 -25.27 -13.41
CA ILE A 101 -8.11 -24.22 -14.26
C ILE A 101 -8.97 -22.94 -14.26
N GLN A 102 -10.30 -23.08 -14.37
CA GLN A 102 -11.22 -21.93 -14.33
C GLN A 102 -11.17 -21.22 -12.98
N THR A 103 -11.22 -21.98 -11.89
CA THR A 103 -11.13 -21.46 -10.51
C THR A 103 -9.81 -20.71 -10.28
N GLU A 104 -8.69 -21.31 -10.69
CA GLU A 104 -7.36 -20.69 -10.59
C GLU A 104 -7.24 -19.43 -11.46
N THR A 105 -7.83 -19.43 -12.65
CA THR A 105 -7.84 -18.25 -13.54
C THR A 105 -8.61 -17.09 -12.88
N ILE A 106 -9.76 -17.35 -12.27
CA ILE A 106 -10.55 -16.33 -11.56
C ILE A 106 -9.75 -15.77 -10.37
N PHE A 107 -9.19 -16.66 -9.54
CA PHE A 107 -8.36 -16.28 -8.40
C PHE A 107 -7.15 -15.42 -8.80
N LEU A 108 -6.45 -15.81 -9.87
CA LEU A 108 -5.32 -15.07 -10.40
C LEU A 108 -5.73 -13.64 -10.84
N ASN A 109 -6.86 -13.50 -11.52
CA ASN A 109 -7.37 -12.20 -11.95
C ASN A 109 -7.76 -11.31 -10.76
N GLU A 110 -8.39 -11.88 -9.72
CA GLU A 110 -8.72 -11.16 -8.49
C GLU A 110 -7.43 -10.67 -7.77
N ILE A 111 -6.37 -11.48 -7.71
CA ILE A 111 -5.08 -11.04 -7.13
C ILE A 111 -4.42 -9.94 -7.97
N LYS A 112 -4.45 -10.06 -9.31
CA LYS A 112 -3.92 -9.02 -10.21
C LYS A 112 -4.62 -7.68 -9.98
N SER A 113 -5.95 -7.70 -9.81
CA SER A 113 -6.71 -6.49 -9.48
C SER A 113 -6.26 -5.84 -8.17
N ILE A 114 -5.98 -6.62 -7.12
CA ILE A 114 -5.41 -6.09 -5.87
C ILE A 114 -4.04 -5.44 -6.12
N LYS A 115 -3.17 -6.12 -6.87
CA LYS A 115 -1.84 -5.59 -7.22
C LYS A 115 -1.94 -4.27 -7.98
N ASP A 116 -2.84 -4.18 -8.95
CA ASP A 116 -3.03 -2.97 -9.75
C ASP A 116 -3.52 -1.80 -8.89
N ASN A 117 -4.52 -2.06 -8.03
CA ASN A 117 -5.01 -1.07 -7.07
C ASN A 117 -3.91 -0.58 -6.12
N LEU A 118 -3.12 -1.49 -5.54
CA LEU A 118 -1.97 -1.15 -4.69
C LEU A 118 -0.94 -0.31 -5.45
N THR A 119 -0.66 -0.65 -6.71
CA THR A 119 0.32 0.07 -7.54
C THR A 119 -0.12 1.51 -7.80
N THR A 120 -1.38 1.70 -8.21
CA THR A 120 -1.95 3.03 -8.46
C THR A 120 -1.98 3.88 -7.19
N MET A 121 -2.43 3.30 -6.08
CA MET A 121 -2.55 4.04 -4.82
C MET A 121 -1.19 4.34 -4.20
N HIS A 122 -0.21 3.44 -4.30
CA HIS A 122 1.16 3.70 -3.86
C HIS A 122 1.76 4.95 -4.53
N ALA A 123 1.60 5.07 -5.84
CA ALA A 123 2.07 6.24 -6.59
C ALA A 123 1.34 7.53 -6.16
N SER A 124 0.02 7.45 -5.99
CA SER A 124 -0.79 8.59 -5.50
C SER A 124 -0.37 9.05 -4.12
N TYR A 125 -0.19 8.13 -3.17
CA TYR A 125 0.21 8.42 -1.80
C TYR A 125 1.63 8.97 -1.71
N THR A 126 2.56 8.43 -2.49
CA THR A 126 3.92 8.97 -2.61
C THR A 126 3.89 10.43 -3.10
N SER A 127 3.09 10.73 -4.12
CA SER A 127 2.93 12.09 -4.63
C SER A 127 2.32 13.04 -3.59
N ARG A 128 1.28 12.60 -2.86
CA ARG A 128 0.67 13.38 -1.77
C ARG A 128 1.64 13.64 -0.63
N GLN A 129 2.44 12.65 -0.24
CA GLN A 129 3.49 12.81 0.77
C GLN A 129 4.52 13.87 0.34
N MET A 130 5.00 13.81 -0.90
CA MET A 130 5.95 14.79 -1.44
C MET A 130 5.37 16.20 -1.45
N SER A 131 4.09 16.34 -1.83
CA SER A 131 3.41 17.64 -1.78
C SER A 131 3.32 18.22 -0.37
N LEU A 132 3.08 17.39 0.65
CA LEU A 132 3.06 17.83 2.05
C LEU A 132 4.47 18.21 2.56
N ILE A 133 5.50 17.47 2.15
CA ILE A 133 6.89 17.80 2.47
C ILE A 133 7.27 19.15 1.88
N ASP A 134 6.89 19.42 0.63
CA ASP A 134 7.16 20.70 -0.02
C ASP A 134 6.39 21.85 0.62
N GLU A 135 5.12 21.63 0.99
CA GLU A 135 4.32 22.60 1.75
C GLU A 135 5.01 22.96 3.08
N ALA A 136 5.47 21.95 3.83
CA ALA A 136 6.17 22.14 5.10
C ALA A 136 7.48 22.90 4.93
N ARG A 137 8.32 22.51 3.96
CA ARG A 137 9.60 23.17 3.70
C ARG A 137 9.45 24.63 3.28
N ARG A 138 8.45 24.94 2.43
CA ARG A 138 8.16 26.33 2.05
C ARG A 138 7.74 27.15 3.26
N SER A 139 6.91 26.57 4.13
CA SER A 139 6.48 27.22 5.36
C SER A 139 7.67 27.56 6.28
N GLU A 140 8.66 26.67 6.39
CA GLU A 140 9.85 26.89 7.23
C GLU A 140 10.91 27.79 6.59
N ALA A 141 10.94 27.91 5.26
CA ALA A 141 11.91 28.73 4.54
C ALA A 141 11.83 30.21 4.95
N ASP A 142 10.61 30.76 5.06
CA ASP A 142 10.38 32.16 5.44
C ASP A 142 10.92 32.47 6.85
N CYS A 143 10.78 31.53 7.79
CA CYS A 143 11.31 31.67 9.15
C CYS A 143 12.84 31.61 9.18
N THR A 144 13.41 30.77 8.33
CA THR A 144 14.86 30.59 8.20
C THR A 144 15.51 31.83 7.58
N GLU A 145 14.87 32.41 6.57
CA GLU A 145 15.33 33.66 5.94
C GLU A 145 15.24 34.85 6.91
N GLY A 146 14.13 35.00 7.62
CA GLY A 146 13.98 36.04 8.65
C GLY A 146 15.06 35.98 9.72
N ARG A 147 15.34 34.78 10.27
CA ARG A 147 16.46 34.57 11.23
C ARG A 147 17.81 34.93 10.63
N LYS A 148 18.08 34.51 9.38
CA LYS A 148 19.34 34.79 8.70
C LYS A 148 19.58 36.29 8.52
N MET A 149 18.53 37.04 8.18
CA MET A 149 18.61 38.50 8.09
C MET A 149 18.82 39.15 9.46
N ALA A 150 18.11 38.70 10.49
CA ALA A 150 18.32 39.18 11.86
C ALA A 150 19.77 38.99 12.34
N GLU A 151 20.34 37.79 12.16
CA GLU A 151 21.73 37.49 12.51
C GLU A 151 22.74 38.31 11.69
N LYS A 152 22.46 38.55 10.40
CA LYS A 152 23.30 39.43 9.56
C LYS A 152 23.37 40.85 10.12
N TYR A 153 22.22 41.46 10.43
CA TYR A 153 22.19 42.83 10.96
C TYR A 153 22.73 42.94 12.39
N LYS A 154 22.53 41.90 13.21
CA LYS A 154 23.15 41.77 14.54
C LYS A 154 24.68 41.73 14.45
N ALA A 155 25.23 40.97 13.52
CA ALA A 155 26.67 40.90 13.28
C ALA A 155 27.22 42.26 12.78
N MET A 156 26.49 42.94 11.89
CA MET A 156 26.84 44.29 11.43
C MET A 156 26.84 45.31 12.58
N TYR A 157 25.79 45.31 13.41
CA TYR A 157 25.68 46.14 14.61
C TYR A 157 26.85 45.89 15.56
N SER A 158 27.13 44.62 15.91
CA SER A 158 28.25 44.26 16.79
C SER A 158 29.59 44.74 16.24
N LYS A 159 29.84 44.55 14.94
CA LYS A 159 31.08 44.99 14.28
C LYS A 159 31.25 46.51 14.33
N GLN A 160 30.19 47.27 14.07
CA GLN A 160 30.24 48.74 14.10
C GLN A 160 30.41 49.28 15.52
N CYS A 161 29.77 48.66 16.52
CA CYS A 161 30.00 48.98 17.93
C CYS A 161 31.46 48.73 18.33
N GLN A 162 32.03 47.60 17.91
CA GLN A 162 33.44 47.31 18.15
C GLN A 162 34.38 48.31 17.44
N GLU A 163 34.06 48.72 16.21
CA GLU A 163 34.81 49.76 15.48
C GLU A 163 34.77 51.10 16.23
N LEU A 164 33.59 51.50 16.74
CA LEU A 164 33.44 52.73 17.52
C LEU A 164 34.31 52.72 18.76
N VAL A 165 34.28 51.61 19.52
CA VAL A 165 35.13 51.44 20.70
C VAL A 165 36.60 51.51 20.33
N LYS A 166 37.04 50.80 19.29
CA LYS A 166 38.45 50.80 18.84
C LYS A 166 38.93 52.20 18.44
N LEU A 167 38.15 52.93 17.66
CA LEU A 167 38.51 54.29 17.23
C LEU A 167 38.58 55.26 18.40
N LYS A 168 37.68 55.10 19.39
CA LYS A 168 37.69 55.89 20.63
C LYS A 168 38.94 55.58 21.47
N THR A 169 39.30 54.31 21.63
CA THR A 169 40.49 53.90 22.40
C THR A 169 41.80 54.30 21.71
N ALA A 170 41.82 54.35 20.37
CA ALA A 170 42.98 54.75 19.58
C ALA A 170 43.15 56.28 19.40
N ASN A 171 42.26 57.11 19.95
CA ASN A 171 42.21 58.57 19.72
C ASN A 171 42.18 58.99 18.23
N GLN A 172 41.62 58.13 17.36
CA GLN A 172 41.49 58.37 15.91
C GLN A 172 40.08 58.80 15.52
N LEU A 173 39.23 59.10 16.49
CA LEU A 173 37.83 59.42 16.28
C LEU A 173 37.65 60.92 16.02
N THR A 174 37.26 61.28 14.80
CA THR A 174 36.86 62.67 14.47
C THR A 174 35.34 62.84 14.64
N PRO A 175 34.84 64.06 14.89
CA PRO A 175 33.40 64.30 15.08
C PRO A 175 32.54 63.82 13.90
N VAL A 176 33.02 64.05 12.67
CA VAL A 176 32.33 63.61 11.44
C VAL A 176 32.31 62.09 11.33
N ARG A 177 33.43 61.41 11.67
CA ARG A 177 33.50 59.95 11.62
C ARG A 177 32.67 59.31 12.72
N GLU A 178 32.62 59.93 13.90
CA GLU A 178 31.78 59.51 15.01
C GLU A 178 30.30 59.57 14.64
N GLU A 179 29.83 60.69 14.08
CA GLU A 179 28.44 60.86 13.68
C GLU A 179 28.02 59.86 12.58
N GLN A 180 28.87 59.67 11.56
CA GLN A 180 28.64 58.67 10.52
C GLN A 180 28.57 57.24 11.08
N LEU A 181 29.42 56.90 12.04
CA LEU A 181 29.44 55.57 12.65
C LEU A 181 28.25 55.36 13.58
N ARG A 182 27.83 56.38 14.34
CA ARG A 182 26.62 56.38 15.16
C ARG A 182 25.37 56.19 14.32
N SER A 183 25.27 56.88 13.18
CA SER A 183 24.17 56.70 12.22
C SER A 183 24.11 55.26 11.68
N LYS A 184 25.25 54.67 11.31
CA LYS A 184 25.34 53.27 10.87
C LYS A 184 24.94 52.27 11.95
N ILE A 185 25.36 52.51 13.20
CA ILE A 185 24.99 51.69 14.36
C ILE A 185 23.48 51.76 14.60
N ALA A 186 22.90 52.96 14.58
CA ALA A 186 21.46 53.16 14.75
C ALA A 186 20.65 52.44 13.67
N TYR A 187 21.08 52.56 12.40
CA TYR A 187 20.46 51.85 11.28
C TYR A 187 20.54 50.32 11.47
N SER A 188 21.73 49.78 11.72
CA SER A 188 21.92 48.33 11.87
C SER A 188 21.17 47.78 13.08
N TYR A 189 21.06 48.54 14.16
CA TYR A 189 20.27 48.18 15.33
C TYR A 189 18.76 48.19 15.05
N SER A 190 18.26 49.20 14.35
CA SER A 190 16.86 49.30 13.92
C SER A 190 16.48 48.11 13.03
N GLU A 191 17.29 47.82 12.02
CA GLU A 191 17.07 46.68 11.12
C GLU A 191 17.14 45.35 11.88
N TYR A 192 18.16 45.15 12.73
CA TYR A 192 18.24 43.97 13.58
C TYR A 192 16.95 43.76 14.39
N LYS A 193 16.48 44.80 15.10
CA LYS A 193 15.25 44.72 15.90
C LYS A 193 14.01 44.45 15.07
N ASN A 194 13.95 44.98 13.85
CA ASN A 194 12.86 44.73 12.93
C ASN A 194 12.82 43.26 12.48
N TYR A 195 13.94 42.74 11.97
CA TYR A 195 14.04 41.36 11.52
C TYR A 195 13.91 40.34 12.67
N ASP A 196 14.43 40.64 13.86
CA ASP A 196 14.30 39.81 15.06
C ASP A 196 12.83 39.67 15.49
N ARG A 197 12.10 40.80 15.51
CA ARG A 197 10.65 40.80 15.80
C ARG A 197 9.87 40.03 14.72
N GLN A 198 10.18 40.26 13.45
CA GLN A 198 9.53 39.57 12.35
C GLN A 198 9.77 38.05 12.40
N ALA A 199 11.02 37.64 12.66
CA ALA A 199 11.39 36.25 12.82
C ALA A 199 10.67 35.60 14.01
N GLY A 200 10.60 36.29 15.16
CA GLY A 200 9.86 35.82 16.33
C GLY A 200 8.37 35.59 16.02
N HIS A 201 7.71 36.55 15.37
CA HIS A 201 6.31 36.39 14.95
C HIS A 201 6.11 35.21 13.98
N LEU A 202 7.01 35.05 13.00
CA LEU A 202 6.95 33.92 12.06
C LEU A 202 7.17 32.57 12.76
N MET A 203 8.05 32.51 13.76
CA MET A 203 8.29 31.31 14.57
C MET A 203 7.07 30.96 15.43
N ASP A 204 6.41 31.96 16.03
CA ASP A 204 5.17 31.76 16.78
C ASP A 204 4.04 31.26 15.86
N LEU A 205 3.93 31.82 14.66
CA LEU A 205 2.98 31.36 13.64
C LEU A 205 3.28 29.90 13.21
N GLN A 206 4.57 29.56 13.06
CA GLN A 206 4.97 28.20 12.75
C GLN A 206 4.56 27.22 13.84
N ALA A 207 4.97 27.48 15.08
CA ALA A 207 4.73 26.59 16.21
C ALA A 207 3.23 26.42 16.50
N ASN A 208 2.47 27.51 16.48
CA ASN A 208 1.09 27.50 16.95
C ASN A 208 0.06 27.20 15.86
N ARG A 209 0.41 27.34 14.58
CA ARG A 209 -0.54 27.18 13.47
C ARG A 209 -0.06 26.24 12.38
N ASN A 210 1.08 26.54 11.74
CA ASN A 210 1.49 25.83 10.53
C ASN A 210 1.91 24.38 10.85
N ARG A 211 2.79 24.16 11.83
CA ARG A 211 3.23 22.80 12.20
C ARG A 211 2.08 21.91 12.69
N PRO A 212 1.16 22.36 13.56
CA PRO A 212 -0.02 21.57 13.92
C PRO A 212 -0.93 21.26 12.73
N THR A 213 -1.17 22.22 11.85
CA THR A 213 -2.03 22.03 10.67
C THR A 213 -1.42 21.00 9.71
N ILE A 214 -0.12 21.11 9.44
CA ILE A 214 0.61 20.19 8.57
C ILE A 214 0.71 18.81 9.21
N SER A 215 0.96 18.73 10.52
CA SER A 215 0.98 17.45 11.25
C SER A 215 -0.37 16.74 11.20
N LYS A 216 -1.48 17.48 11.26
CA LYS A 216 -2.82 16.92 11.05
C LYS A 216 -2.96 16.30 9.66
N LYS A 217 -2.51 17.00 8.60
CA LYS A 217 -2.53 16.46 7.23
C LYS A 217 -1.67 15.21 7.08
N PHE A 218 -0.49 15.16 7.72
CA PHE A 218 0.35 13.96 7.74
C PHE A 218 -0.33 12.80 8.47
N LEU A 219 -0.95 13.05 9.63
CA LEU A 219 -1.68 12.04 10.37
C LEU A 219 -2.87 11.47 9.56
N GLU A 220 -3.66 12.35 8.95
CA GLU A 220 -4.78 11.95 8.08
C GLU A 220 -4.29 11.09 6.92
N LEU A 221 -3.21 11.49 6.25
CA LEU A 221 -2.62 10.72 5.16
C LEU A 221 -2.09 9.36 5.66
N PHE A 222 -1.41 9.33 6.81
CA PHE A 222 -0.89 8.10 7.41
C PHE A 222 -2.02 7.10 7.69
N LEU A 223 -3.10 7.56 8.32
CA LEU A 223 -4.26 6.73 8.64
C LEU A 223 -4.96 6.25 7.37
N GLU A 224 -5.09 7.11 6.36
CA GLU A 224 -5.67 6.74 5.07
C GLU A 224 -4.88 5.62 4.38
N ILE A 225 -3.54 5.74 4.31
CA ILE A 225 -2.68 4.71 3.72
C ILE A 225 -2.78 3.39 4.51
N SER A 226 -2.73 3.49 5.85
CA SER A 226 -2.78 2.32 6.73
C SER A 226 -4.10 1.57 6.60
N GLU A 227 -5.21 2.29 6.57
CA GLU A 227 -6.55 1.72 6.40
C GLU A 227 -6.75 1.12 5.00
N PHE A 228 -6.24 1.80 3.97
CA PHE A 228 -6.25 1.26 2.61
C PHE A 228 -5.49 -0.06 2.53
N LEU A 229 -4.25 -0.11 3.05
CA LEU A 229 -3.44 -1.32 3.06
C LEU A 229 -4.15 -2.45 3.82
N ARG A 230 -4.72 -2.15 5.00
CA ARG A 230 -5.50 -3.10 5.79
C ARG A 230 -6.66 -3.67 4.98
N CYS A 231 -7.40 -2.82 4.27
CA CYS A 231 -8.52 -3.26 3.42
C CYS A 231 -8.06 -4.17 2.28
N GLN A 232 -6.97 -3.83 1.58
CA GLN A 232 -6.41 -4.67 0.51
C GLN A 232 -5.94 -6.02 1.05
N PHE A 233 -5.32 -6.03 2.24
CA PHE A 233 -4.88 -7.26 2.89
C PHE A 233 -6.07 -8.16 3.26
N VAL A 234 -7.11 -7.61 3.89
CA VAL A 234 -8.34 -8.35 4.23
C VAL A 234 -9.01 -8.90 2.96
N LEU A 235 -9.07 -8.10 1.89
CA LEU A 235 -9.62 -8.53 0.60
C LEU A 235 -8.82 -9.73 0.03
N PHE A 236 -7.50 -9.66 0.05
CA PHE A 236 -6.64 -10.76 -0.36
C PHE A 236 -6.90 -12.05 0.43
N PHE A 237 -7.05 -11.95 1.76
CA PHE A 237 -7.39 -13.12 2.59
C PHE A 237 -8.74 -13.73 2.21
N LYS A 238 -9.77 -12.91 2.02
CA LYS A 238 -11.10 -13.39 1.61
C LYS A 238 -11.07 -14.10 0.26
N ILE A 239 -10.34 -13.54 -0.71
CA ILE A 239 -10.15 -14.15 -2.03
C ILE A 239 -9.44 -15.51 -1.90
N LYS A 240 -8.40 -15.59 -1.06
CA LYS A 240 -7.67 -16.82 -0.79
C LYS A 240 -8.53 -17.89 -0.08
N GLU A 241 -9.33 -17.50 0.89
CA GLU A 241 -10.26 -18.39 1.59
C GLU A 241 -11.32 -18.95 0.64
N LYS A 242 -11.92 -18.09 -0.20
CA LYS A 242 -12.86 -18.48 -1.25
C LYS A 242 -12.22 -19.48 -2.22
N TYR A 243 -11.00 -19.22 -2.67
CA TYR A 243 -10.25 -20.14 -3.54
C TYR A 243 -10.07 -21.52 -2.90
N PHE A 244 -9.54 -21.59 -1.67
CA PHE A 244 -9.36 -22.88 -1.01
C PHE A 244 -10.66 -23.62 -0.75
N THR A 245 -11.74 -22.88 -0.44
CA THR A 245 -13.07 -23.49 -0.26
C THR A 245 -13.57 -24.12 -1.55
N ILE A 246 -13.45 -23.44 -2.69
CA ILE A 246 -13.87 -23.99 -3.99
C ILE A 246 -13.02 -25.20 -4.37
N ILE A 247 -11.69 -25.13 -4.19
CA ILE A 247 -10.80 -26.26 -4.45
C ILE A 247 -11.14 -27.45 -3.54
N ALA A 248 -11.37 -27.21 -2.25
CA ALA A 248 -11.78 -28.25 -1.32
C ALA A 248 -13.13 -28.86 -1.70
N LEU A 249 -14.12 -28.06 -2.09
CA LEU A 249 -15.42 -28.55 -2.55
C LEU A 249 -15.28 -29.40 -3.82
N ASN A 250 -14.48 -28.95 -4.80
CA ASN A 250 -14.17 -29.75 -5.98
C ASN A 250 -13.57 -31.10 -5.56
N LEU A 251 -12.65 -31.14 -4.58
CA LEU A 251 -12.06 -32.38 -4.04
C LEU A 251 -13.03 -33.22 -3.19
N PHE A 252 -13.99 -32.62 -2.48
CA PHE A 252 -14.95 -33.33 -1.64
C PHE A 252 -16.10 -33.93 -2.44
N GLU A 253 -16.64 -33.21 -3.43
CA GLU A 253 -17.56 -33.75 -4.44
C GLU A 253 -16.96 -34.99 -5.13
N ASN A 254 -15.63 -35.03 -5.23
CA ASN A 254 -14.86 -36.15 -5.75
C ASN A 254 -14.77 -37.37 -4.80
N SER A 255 -14.93 -37.17 -3.49
CA SER A 255 -14.77 -38.20 -2.44
C SER A 255 -16.09 -38.81 -1.92
N SER A 256 -17.23 -38.10 -2.05
CA SER A 256 -18.51 -38.48 -1.41
C SER A 256 -19.39 -39.47 -2.18
N LEU A 257 -18.81 -40.48 -2.82
CA LEU A 257 -19.54 -41.59 -3.46
C LEU A 257 -18.99 -42.95 -3.02
N ARG A 258 -19.06 -43.22 -1.70
CA ARG A 258 -18.80 -44.55 -1.14
C ARG A 258 -19.95 -45.14 -0.30
N GLY A 259 -21.15 -44.57 -0.37
CA GLY A 259 -22.29 -45.11 0.38
C GLY A 259 -23.63 -44.46 0.04
N SER A 260 -24.20 -44.79 -1.11
CA SER A 260 -25.64 -44.64 -1.36
C SER A 260 -26.00 -45.45 -2.60
N SER A 261 -26.21 -46.75 -2.41
CA SER A 261 -26.96 -47.56 -3.36
C SER A 261 -28.41 -47.09 -3.34
N GLY A 262 -28.89 -46.60 -4.49
CA GLY A 262 -30.32 -46.50 -4.78
C GLY A 262 -30.92 -45.11 -4.82
N SER A 263 -30.89 -44.47 -5.99
CA SER A 263 -32.08 -43.92 -6.66
C SER A 263 -31.64 -43.16 -7.92
N ASN A 264 -32.32 -43.46 -9.02
CA ASN A 264 -32.19 -42.79 -10.30
C ASN A 264 -32.56 -41.31 -10.17
N ASP A 265 -31.57 -40.42 -10.25
CA ASP A 265 -31.72 -39.14 -10.94
C ASP A 265 -30.34 -38.65 -11.39
N SER A 266 -30.31 -38.14 -12.62
CA SER A 266 -29.13 -37.82 -13.40
C SER A 266 -28.36 -36.60 -12.88
N SER A 267 -27.04 -36.62 -13.16
CA SER A 267 -25.99 -35.62 -12.92
C SER A 267 -25.36 -35.67 -11.52
N TYR A 268 -24.04 -35.51 -11.46
CA TYR A 268 -23.17 -35.60 -10.27
C TYR A 268 -22.68 -36.99 -9.88
N ARG A 269 -21.75 -37.49 -10.71
CA ARG A 269 -20.90 -38.64 -10.43
C ARG A 269 -19.49 -38.12 -10.08
N GLY A 270 -19.12 -38.15 -8.80
CA GLY A 270 -17.80 -37.75 -8.32
C GLY A 270 -16.68 -38.69 -8.79
N LEU A 271 -15.41 -38.31 -8.62
CA LEU A 271 -14.21 -39.04 -9.05
C LEU A 271 -14.18 -40.53 -8.62
N ASN A 272 -14.80 -40.91 -7.50
CA ASN A 272 -14.96 -42.32 -7.11
C ASN A 272 -15.79 -43.16 -8.12
N SER A 273 -16.76 -42.56 -8.81
CA SER A 273 -17.51 -43.21 -9.88
C SER A 273 -16.78 -43.23 -11.23
N VAL A 274 -15.68 -42.46 -11.34
CA VAL A 274 -14.73 -42.44 -12.46
C VAL A 274 -13.63 -43.52 -12.26
N ILE A 275 -13.46 -44.04 -11.03
CA ILE A 275 -12.54 -45.13 -10.69
C ILE A 275 -13.17 -46.52 -10.87
N ASP A 276 -14.51 -46.61 -10.88
CA ASP A 276 -15.21 -47.84 -11.23
C ASP A 276 -15.09 -48.04 -12.75
N LEU A 277 -13.96 -48.58 -13.23
CA LEU A 277 -13.49 -48.69 -14.62
C LEU A 277 -14.40 -49.49 -15.57
N GLY A 278 -15.62 -49.82 -15.16
CA GLY A 278 -16.58 -50.61 -15.93
C GLY A 278 -16.13 -52.05 -16.11
N ASP A 279 -17.01 -52.91 -16.63
CA ASP A 279 -16.63 -54.27 -17.02
C ASP A 279 -16.00 -54.23 -18.43
N PRO A 280 -14.70 -54.56 -18.60
CA PRO A 280 -14.08 -54.61 -19.91
C PRO A 280 -14.81 -55.53 -20.90
N ARG A 281 -15.55 -56.52 -20.41
CA ARG A 281 -16.36 -57.43 -21.24
C ARG A 281 -17.53 -56.71 -21.90
N GLN A 282 -18.13 -55.75 -21.19
CA GLN A 282 -19.23 -54.94 -21.70
C GLN A 282 -18.74 -53.97 -22.78
N ASP A 283 -17.57 -53.37 -22.58
CA ASP A 283 -16.91 -52.49 -23.56
C ASP A 283 -16.62 -53.23 -24.89
N ILE A 284 -16.13 -54.47 -24.81
CA ILE A 284 -15.91 -55.33 -25.99
C ILE A 284 -17.24 -55.73 -26.65
N TYR A 285 -18.24 -56.08 -25.85
CA TYR A 285 -19.57 -56.44 -26.35
C TYR A 285 -20.20 -55.28 -27.14
N ASP A 286 -20.18 -54.07 -26.59
CA ASP A 286 -20.75 -52.88 -27.23
C ASP A 286 -19.97 -52.49 -28.49
N TYR A 287 -18.63 -52.62 -28.47
CA TYR A 287 -17.81 -52.44 -29.66
C TYR A 287 -18.18 -53.43 -30.78
N LEU A 288 -18.24 -54.74 -30.49
CA LEU A 288 -18.59 -55.76 -31.48
C LEU A 288 -20.03 -55.56 -32.01
N LYS A 289 -20.98 -55.25 -31.13
CA LYS A 289 -22.37 -54.97 -31.50
C LYS A 289 -22.50 -53.75 -32.42
N SER A 290 -21.71 -52.70 -32.19
CA SER A 290 -21.68 -51.50 -33.05
C SER A 290 -21.22 -51.79 -34.48
N ARG A 291 -20.44 -52.86 -34.70
CA ARG A 291 -19.92 -53.30 -36.00
C ARG A 291 -20.82 -54.29 -36.72
N VAL A 292 -21.75 -54.92 -36.01
CA VAL A 292 -22.74 -55.84 -36.59
C VAL A 292 -23.93 -55.07 -37.18
N ASN A 293 -24.22 -53.88 -36.64
CA ASN A 293 -25.33 -53.02 -37.08
C ASN A 293 -24.91 -51.95 -38.10
N SER A 294 -23.69 -52.03 -38.64
CA SER A 294 -23.10 -51.13 -39.65
C SER A 294 -22.81 -51.89 -40.93
#